data_AF-A0A2M7A9L8-F1
#
_entry.id   AF-A0A2M7A9L8-F1
#
_cell.length_a   1.000
_cell.length_b   1.000
_cell.length_c   1.000
_cell.angle_alpha   90.00
_cell.angle_beta   90.00
_cell.angle_gamma   90.00
#
_symmetry.space_group_name_H-M   'P 1'
#
loop_
_entity.id
_entity.type
_entity.pdbx_description
1 polymer ?
#
loop_
_entity_poly.entity_id
_entity_poly.type
_entity_poly.pdbx_seq_one_letter_code
_entity_poly.pdbx_strand_id
1 'polypeptide(L)'
;MNCPKCGGENTDAARFCTHCGDSIDGPATCPKCGGENQQSARFCVACGNSLKPQTPHPPPPPRLARAALLIVGIGIAVFVVYRFRSSDPEQTVRAFFNACILHNREEALSLCDKTVNWESLYSRDEFVTEFFEENDAVALSGMQSSLGHAGRTTAEVLLYNRGEKPSVSVTLRKQRGSWRIAGIVPIENPAEQCMSNLKQVAMGIVMYSQDYDERIVCFDSSGGWTKAIYPYTKSDQILLCPSAPEMDVCGYVMNLNVSGVRQGDIADIAGTALLWDGTLNAVNGASKCGDVARRHEGGFNVAFTDGHVKWLSSTNAGFDCGNTPPPPPSTPEGGYLCQECSNRELTTSDLQGKDCHRLRLMRNEMYARHGRPFRDPDLQRYFDRQSWYHRDGNYSDSRLSALEKRNAAFIRSEETSRGCD
;
A
#
# COMPACT_ATOMS: atom_id res chain seq x y z
N MET A 1 15.28 37.99 -26.08
CA MET A 1 15.22 39.21 -25.25
C MET A 1 16.26 39.19 -24.11
N ASN A 2 16.80 40.35 -23.68
CA ASN A 2 17.80 40.39 -22.60
C ASN A 2 17.16 40.71 -21.25
N CYS A 3 17.64 40.04 -20.20
CA CYS A 3 17.18 40.28 -18.84
C CYS A 3 17.55 41.70 -18.40
N PRO A 4 16.59 42.54 -17.98
CA PRO A 4 16.86 43.92 -17.58
C PRO A 4 17.70 44.03 -16.30
N LYS A 5 17.81 42.96 -15.51
CA LYS A 5 18.58 42.94 -14.25
C LYS A 5 20.03 42.48 -14.41
N CYS A 6 20.29 41.41 -15.17
CA CYS A 6 21.64 40.85 -15.31
C CYS A 6 22.22 40.97 -16.73
N GLY A 7 21.44 41.44 -17.70
CA GLY A 7 21.85 41.56 -19.10
C GLY A 7 21.90 40.23 -19.88
N GLY A 8 21.67 39.09 -19.21
CA GLY A 8 21.72 37.76 -19.84
C GLY A 8 20.66 37.57 -20.92
N GLU A 9 21.05 36.95 -22.03
CA GLU A 9 20.19 36.68 -23.17
C GLU A 9 19.22 35.53 -22.87
N ASN A 10 17.94 35.71 -23.19
CA ASN A 10 16.90 34.72 -22.99
C ASN A 10 16.01 34.60 -24.23
N THR A 11 15.38 33.44 -24.44
CA THR A 11 14.42 33.25 -25.53
C THR A 11 13.21 34.17 -25.37
N ASP A 12 12.55 34.58 -26.45
CA ASP A 12 11.40 35.49 -26.40
C ASP A 12 10.14 34.88 -25.72
N ALA A 13 10.16 33.57 -25.41
CA ALA A 13 9.15 32.88 -24.62
C ALA A 13 9.52 32.69 -23.13
N ALA A 14 10.71 33.15 -22.71
CA ALA A 14 11.21 32.94 -21.35
C ALA A 14 10.53 33.91 -20.35
N ARG A 15 9.88 33.34 -19.33
CA ARG A 15 9.21 34.11 -18.25
C ARG A 15 10.14 34.47 -17.09
N PHE A 16 11.21 33.69 -16.92
CA PHE A 16 12.26 33.90 -15.92
C PHE A 16 13.62 33.84 -16.59
N CYS A 17 14.57 34.64 -16.09
CA CYS A 17 15.93 34.66 -16.58
C CYS A 17 16.65 33.36 -16.21
N THR A 18 17.14 32.66 -17.22
CA THR A 18 17.90 31.42 -17.07
C THR A 18 19.28 31.63 -16.43
N HIS A 19 19.77 32.87 -16.36
CA HIS A 19 21.07 33.21 -15.78
C HIS A 19 21.01 33.70 -14.32
N CYS A 20 19.96 34.41 -13.91
CA CYS A 20 19.86 34.98 -12.56
C CYS A 20 18.56 34.68 -11.82
N GLY A 21 17.59 34.01 -12.45
CA GLY A 21 16.33 33.61 -11.84
C GLY A 21 15.25 34.70 -11.75
N ASP A 22 15.55 35.95 -12.11
CA ASP A 22 14.55 37.04 -12.03
C ASP A 22 13.47 36.93 -13.11
N SER A 23 12.25 37.33 -12.76
CA SER A 23 11.13 37.41 -13.70
C SER A 23 11.42 38.45 -14.78
N ILE A 24 11.23 38.07 -16.05
CA ILE A 24 11.41 38.96 -17.21
C ILE A 24 10.07 39.60 -17.62
N ASP A 25 8.95 39.02 -17.19
CA ASP A 25 7.61 39.59 -17.38
C ASP A 25 7.46 40.84 -16.49
N GLY A 26 7.29 42.02 -17.11
CA GLY A 26 7.03 43.27 -16.39
C GLY A 26 5.62 43.34 -15.77
N PRO A 27 5.35 44.26 -14.84
CA PRO A 27 4.02 44.39 -14.23
C PRO A 27 2.99 44.95 -15.22
N ALA A 28 1.80 44.36 -15.26
CA ALA A 28 0.61 44.88 -15.95
C ALA A 28 -0.22 45.71 -14.98
N THR A 29 -0.61 46.92 -15.38
CA THR A 29 -1.40 47.83 -14.53
C THR A 29 -2.91 47.64 -14.78
N CYS A 30 -3.70 47.56 -13.72
CA CYS A 30 -5.15 47.39 -13.84
C CYS A 30 -5.82 48.68 -14.36
N PRO A 31 -6.57 48.64 -15.49
CA PRO A 31 -7.18 49.84 -16.05
C PRO A 31 -8.33 50.40 -15.20
N LYS A 32 -8.84 49.64 -14.21
CA LYS A 32 -9.95 50.06 -13.35
C LYS A 32 -9.50 50.68 -12.02
N CYS A 33 -8.40 50.21 -11.43
CA CYS A 33 -7.96 50.67 -10.10
C CYS A 33 -6.49 51.08 -10.04
N GLY A 34 -5.74 50.98 -11.14
CA GLY A 34 -4.31 51.32 -11.18
C GLY A 34 -3.38 50.34 -10.45
N GLY A 35 -3.90 49.25 -9.88
CA GLY A 35 -3.09 48.27 -9.15
C GLY A 35 -2.13 47.50 -10.08
N GLU A 36 -0.92 47.24 -9.62
CA GLU A 36 0.05 46.42 -10.32
C GLU A 36 -0.30 44.93 -10.23
N ASN A 37 -0.15 44.23 -11.34
CA ASN A 37 -0.48 42.81 -11.48
C ASN A 37 0.59 42.11 -12.32
N GLN A 38 0.68 40.78 -12.19
CA GLN A 38 1.49 39.98 -13.12
C GLN A 38 0.87 40.04 -14.53
N GLN A 39 1.68 40.09 -15.59
CA GLN A 39 1.17 40.13 -16.98
C GLN A 39 0.25 38.95 -17.34
N SER A 40 0.44 37.79 -16.71
CA SER A 40 -0.43 36.62 -16.90
C SER A 40 -1.71 36.63 -16.05
N ALA A 41 -1.90 37.63 -15.18
CA ALA A 41 -3.05 37.72 -14.30
C ALA A 41 -4.33 37.93 -15.11
N ARG A 42 -5.26 36.97 -15.02
CA ARG A 42 -6.57 37.08 -15.68
C ARG A 42 -7.49 38.07 -14.97
N PHE A 43 -7.25 38.29 -13.68
CA PHE A 43 -8.01 39.18 -12.81
C PHE A 43 -7.05 40.00 -11.95
N CYS A 44 -7.44 41.24 -11.66
CA CYS A 44 -6.67 42.14 -10.80
C CYS A 44 -6.64 41.61 -9.36
N VAL A 45 -5.45 41.47 -8.78
CA VAL A 45 -5.26 41.00 -7.39
C VAL A 45 -5.79 42.01 -6.36
N ALA A 46 -5.84 43.30 -6.71
CA ALA A 46 -6.29 44.35 -5.81
C ALA A 46 -7.80 44.61 -5.83
N CYS A 47 -8.49 44.39 -6.97
CA CYS A 47 -9.91 44.76 -7.12
C CYS A 47 -10.78 43.74 -7.87
N GLY A 48 -10.23 42.62 -8.32
CA GLY A 48 -10.94 41.55 -9.01
C GLY A 48 -11.33 41.84 -10.46
N ASN A 49 -11.00 43.00 -11.02
CA ASN A 49 -11.35 43.36 -12.39
C ASN A 49 -10.66 42.45 -13.42
N SER A 50 -11.38 41.98 -14.44
CA SER A 50 -10.78 41.23 -15.55
C SER A 50 -9.80 42.09 -16.33
N LEU A 51 -8.59 41.55 -16.58
CA LEU A 51 -7.50 42.27 -17.25
C LEU A 51 -7.36 41.91 -18.75
N LYS A 52 -8.14 40.96 -19.27
CA LYS A 52 -8.19 40.64 -20.70
C LYS A 52 -9.29 41.44 -21.44
N PRO A 53 -9.02 42.01 -22.62
CA PRO A 53 -10.07 42.52 -23.50
C PRO A 53 -10.89 41.36 -24.09
N GLN A 54 -12.21 41.47 -24.09
CA GLN A 54 -13.09 40.59 -24.85
C GLN A 54 -13.03 40.99 -26.33
N THR A 55 -12.80 40.03 -27.23
CA THR A 55 -12.82 40.30 -28.68
C THR A 55 -14.25 40.59 -29.16
N PRO A 56 -14.48 41.60 -30.01
CA PRO A 56 -15.81 41.87 -30.58
C PRO A 56 -16.20 40.78 -31.59
N HIS A 57 -17.48 40.39 -31.60
CA HIS A 57 -18.04 39.51 -32.62
C HIS A 57 -18.09 40.19 -34.00
N PRO A 58 -17.68 39.53 -35.09
CA PRO A 58 -17.78 40.10 -36.44
C PRO A 58 -19.24 40.12 -36.95
N PRO A 59 -19.62 41.09 -37.81
CA PRO A 59 -20.97 41.21 -38.36
C PRO A 59 -21.26 40.11 -39.39
N PRO A 60 -22.55 39.78 -39.63
CA PRO A 60 -22.91 38.66 -40.50
C PRO A 60 -22.73 38.99 -42.01
N PRO A 61 -22.31 38.02 -42.85
CA PRO A 61 -22.01 38.26 -44.27
C PRO A 61 -23.26 38.27 -45.18
N PRO A 62 -23.16 38.86 -46.41
CA PRO A 62 -24.29 39.07 -47.32
C PRO A 62 -24.77 37.81 -48.07
N ARG A 63 -26.01 37.90 -48.58
CA ARG A 63 -26.93 36.78 -48.92
C ARG A 63 -26.58 35.90 -50.13
N LEU A 64 -25.48 36.12 -50.86
CA LEU A 64 -25.17 35.38 -52.10
C LEU A 64 -24.24 34.17 -51.93
N ALA A 65 -23.88 33.78 -50.71
CA ALA A 65 -23.00 32.63 -50.45
C ALA A 65 -23.75 31.34 -50.03
N ARG A 66 -25.09 31.24 -50.18
CA ARG A 66 -25.86 30.12 -49.63
C ARG A 66 -25.72 28.77 -50.38
N ALA A 67 -25.30 28.75 -51.64
CA ALA A 67 -25.18 27.49 -52.39
C ALA A 67 -23.79 26.82 -52.26
N ALA A 68 -22.71 27.60 -52.32
CA ALA A 68 -21.35 27.07 -52.19
C ALA A 68 -21.00 26.64 -50.74
N LEU A 69 -21.55 27.35 -49.73
CA LEU A 69 -21.38 26.98 -48.31
C LEU A 69 -22.16 25.72 -47.92
N LEU A 70 -23.20 25.32 -48.65
CA LEU A 70 -23.91 24.07 -48.39
C LEU A 70 -23.11 22.86 -48.88
N ILE A 71 -22.45 22.93 -50.03
CA ILE A 71 -21.64 21.81 -50.55
C ILE A 71 -20.31 21.68 -49.79
N VAL A 72 -19.66 22.81 -49.47
CA VAL A 72 -18.45 22.81 -48.63
C VAL A 72 -18.80 22.53 -47.17
N GLY A 73 -19.95 22.98 -46.67
CA GLY A 73 -20.45 22.69 -45.33
C GLY A 73 -20.90 21.25 -45.15
N ILE A 74 -21.54 20.64 -46.15
CA ILE A 74 -21.83 19.20 -46.19
C ILE A 74 -20.55 18.41 -46.41
N GLY A 75 -19.60 18.88 -47.23
CA GLY A 75 -18.30 18.24 -47.41
C GLY A 75 -17.44 18.27 -46.15
N ILE A 76 -17.43 19.38 -45.41
CA ILE A 76 -16.73 19.52 -44.12
C ILE A 76 -17.52 18.82 -43.01
N ALA A 77 -18.85 18.87 -42.98
CA ALA A 77 -19.64 18.12 -42.02
C ALA A 77 -19.56 16.61 -42.29
N VAL A 78 -19.53 16.16 -43.54
CA VAL A 78 -19.26 14.77 -43.92
C VAL A 78 -17.81 14.44 -43.65
N PHE A 79 -16.82 15.31 -43.87
CA PHE A 79 -15.42 15.04 -43.54
C PHE A 79 -15.15 15.05 -42.03
N VAL A 80 -15.83 15.89 -41.25
CA VAL A 80 -15.77 15.94 -39.78
C VAL A 80 -16.56 14.80 -39.18
N VAL A 81 -17.76 14.48 -39.69
CA VAL A 81 -18.49 13.25 -39.32
C VAL A 81 -17.74 12.02 -39.77
N TYR A 82 -17.08 11.99 -40.94
CA TYR A 82 -16.27 10.89 -41.41
C TYR A 82 -14.97 10.78 -40.61
N ARG A 83 -14.30 11.88 -40.22
CA ARG A 83 -13.15 11.86 -39.30
C ARG A 83 -13.53 11.50 -37.86
N PHE A 84 -14.70 11.91 -37.38
CA PHE A 84 -15.23 11.50 -36.06
C PHE A 84 -15.84 10.09 -36.08
N ARG A 85 -16.16 9.54 -37.25
CA ARG A 85 -16.76 8.20 -37.45
C ARG A 85 -15.81 7.20 -38.11
N SER A 86 -14.57 7.60 -38.43
CA SER A 86 -13.48 6.75 -38.98
C SER A 86 -12.35 6.49 -37.98
N SER A 87 -12.54 6.82 -36.71
CA SER A 87 -11.94 5.96 -35.69
C SER A 87 -12.88 4.78 -35.60
N ASP A 88 -12.70 3.80 -36.48
CA ASP A 88 -13.37 2.51 -36.31
C ASP A 88 -13.15 2.12 -34.84
N PRO A 89 -14.21 1.97 -34.03
CA PRO A 89 -14.07 1.64 -32.61
C PRO A 89 -13.16 0.43 -32.44
N GLU A 90 -13.23 -0.48 -33.40
CA GLU A 90 -12.35 -1.64 -33.53
C GLU A 90 -10.88 -1.25 -33.69
N GLN A 91 -10.53 -0.46 -34.71
CA GLN A 91 -9.14 -0.02 -34.94
C GLN A 91 -8.58 0.83 -33.79
N THR A 92 -9.43 1.62 -33.13
CA THR A 92 -9.01 2.43 -31.97
C THR A 92 -8.65 1.54 -30.79
N VAL A 93 -9.42 0.45 -30.60
CA VAL A 93 -9.17 -0.57 -29.59
C VAL A 93 -7.92 -1.38 -29.93
N ARG A 94 -7.75 -1.79 -31.20
CA ARG A 94 -6.54 -2.47 -31.69
C ARG A 94 -5.30 -1.61 -31.47
N ALA A 95 -5.34 -0.34 -31.85
CA ALA A 95 -4.25 0.61 -31.65
C ALA A 95 -3.95 0.82 -30.16
N PHE A 96 -4.98 0.87 -29.31
CA PHE A 96 -4.82 1.00 -27.86
C PHE A 96 -4.11 -0.22 -27.27
N PHE A 97 -4.56 -1.43 -27.59
CA PHE A 97 -3.92 -2.65 -27.08
C PHE A 97 -2.51 -2.84 -27.64
N ASN A 98 -2.27 -2.52 -28.92
CA ASN A 98 -0.93 -2.55 -29.49
C ASN A 98 0.02 -1.54 -28.81
N ALA A 99 -0.46 -0.33 -28.51
CA ALA A 99 0.33 0.65 -27.75
C ALA A 99 0.66 0.14 -26.33
N CYS A 100 -0.27 -0.56 -25.68
CA CYS A 100 -0.03 -1.20 -24.38
C CYS A 100 1.00 -2.34 -24.49
N ILE A 101 0.88 -3.22 -25.50
CA ILE A 101 1.81 -4.34 -25.77
C ILE A 101 3.23 -3.83 -26.05
N LEU A 102 3.35 -2.73 -26.81
CA LEU A 102 4.64 -2.13 -27.18
C LEU A 102 5.20 -1.19 -26.10
N HIS A 103 4.61 -1.15 -24.90
CA HIS A 103 5.00 -0.26 -23.80
C HIS A 103 5.00 1.25 -24.16
N ASN A 104 4.19 1.66 -25.13
CA ASN A 104 4.10 3.06 -25.56
C ASN A 104 3.02 3.83 -24.77
N ARG A 105 3.40 4.29 -23.58
CA ARG A 105 2.50 4.98 -22.63
C ARG A 105 1.85 6.25 -23.19
N GLU A 106 2.59 7.06 -23.93
CA GLU A 106 2.08 8.34 -24.47
C GLU A 106 1.00 8.09 -25.53
N GLU A 107 1.23 7.10 -26.39
CA GLU A 107 0.27 6.69 -27.42
C GLU A 107 -0.99 6.08 -26.79
N ALA A 108 -0.84 5.16 -25.83
CA ALA A 108 -1.97 4.54 -25.12
C ALA A 108 -2.85 5.59 -24.42
N LEU A 109 -2.26 6.59 -23.77
CA LEU A 109 -2.98 7.68 -23.12
C LEU A 109 -3.69 8.59 -24.15
N SER A 110 -3.07 8.87 -25.29
CA SER A 110 -3.69 9.67 -26.36
C SER A 110 -4.95 9.02 -26.97
N LEU A 111 -5.05 7.69 -26.88
CA LEU A 111 -6.17 6.91 -27.38
C LEU A 111 -7.32 6.80 -26.36
N CYS A 112 -7.06 7.04 -25.07
CA CYS A 112 -8.07 7.03 -24.00
C CYS A 112 -9.08 8.18 -24.06
N ASP A 113 -8.66 9.33 -24.59
CA ASP A 113 -9.51 10.51 -24.75
C ASP A 113 -10.48 10.40 -25.94
N LYS A 114 -10.34 9.38 -26.78
CA LYS A 114 -11.23 9.09 -27.90
C LYS A 114 -12.40 8.25 -27.38
N THR A 115 -13.63 8.73 -27.58
CA THR A 115 -14.86 8.12 -27.06
C THR A 115 -15.14 6.75 -27.67
N VAL A 116 -14.55 5.70 -27.10
CA VAL A 116 -14.88 4.30 -27.41
C VAL A 116 -15.99 3.81 -26.47
N ASN A 117 -17.07 3.27 -27.03
CA ASN A 117 -18.12 2.62 -26.25
C ASN A 117 -17.76 1.15 -26.01
N TRP A 118 -17.11 0.88 -24.87
CA TRP A 118 -16.61 -0.44 -24.50
C TRP A 118 -17.70 -1.50 -24.29
N GLU A 119 -18.96 -1.09 -24.05
CA GLU A 119 -20.08 -2.00 -23.79
C GLU A 119 -20.56 -2.72 -25.06
N SER A 120 -20.36 -2.14 -26.26
CA SER A 120 -20.73 -2.77 -27.54
C SER A 120 -19.69 -3.70 -28.14
N LEU A 121 -18.48 -3.71 -27.58
CA LEU A 121 -17.36 -4.55 -28.04
C LEU A 121 -17.33 -5.91 -27.32
N TYR A 122 -17.77 -5.95 -26.05
CA TYR A 122 -17.91 -7.19 -25.29
C TYR A 122 -19.01 -8.11 -25.85
N SER A 123 -20.06 -7.56 -26.47
CA SER A 123 -21.09 -8.36 -27.12
C SER A 123 -20.64 -9.00 -28.44
N ARG A 124 -19.36 -8.84 -28.82
CA ARG A 124 -18.72 -9.45 -29.98
C ARG A 124 -17.52 -10.30 -29.52
N ASP A 125 -17.81 -11.41 -28.82
CA ASP A 125 -16.80 -12.35 -28.30
C ASP A 125 -15.76 -12.79 -29.36
N GLU A 126 -16.16 -12.91 -30.63
CA GLU A 126 -15.24 -13.24 -31.74
C GLU A 126 -14.16 -12.18 -31.96
N PHE A 127 -14.49 -10.88 -31.93
CA PHE A 127 -13.54 -9.82 -32.26
C PHE A 127 -12.38 -9.72 -31.26
N VAL A 128 -12.71 -9.77 -29.97
CA VAL A 128 -11.72 -9.70 -28.90
C VAL A 128 -10.79 -10.91 -28.97
N THR A 129 -11.36 -12.10 -29.20
CA THR A 129 -10.62 -13.35 -29.33
C THR A 129 -9.70 -13.36 -30.56
N GLU A 130 -10.21 -12.95 -31.74
CA GLU A 130 -9.46 -12.93 -33.01
C GLU A 130 -8.31 -11.90 -32.98
N PHE A 131 -8.52 -10.72 -32.40
CA PHE A 131 -7.45 -9.72 -32.23
C PHE A 131 -6.29 -10.25 -31.35
N PHE A 132 -6.62 -10.94 -30.25
CA PHE A 132 -5.61 -11.52 -29.37
C PHE A 132 -4.88 -12.70 -30.04
N GLU A 133 -5.58 -13.54 -30.80
CA GLU A 133 -4.98 -14.62 -31.59
C GLU A 133 -4.03 -14.10 -32.70
N GLU A 134 -4.41 -13.04 -33.42
CA GLU A 134 -3.60 -12.44 -34.49
C GLU A 134 -2.31 -11.76 -34.00
N ASN A 135 -2.29 -11.24 -32.77
CA ASN A 135 -1.15 -10.51 -32.20
C ASN A 135 -0.34 -11.37 -31.22
N ASP A 136 -0.57 -12.69 -31.20
CA ASP A 136 0.04 -13.64 -30.26
C ASP A 136 -0.03 -13.14 -28.80
N ALA A 137 -1.20 -12.64 -28.42
CA ALA A 137 -1.53 -12.17 -27.07
C ALA A 137 -2.66 -13.05 -26.50
N VAL A 138 -2.75 -13.20 -25.18
CA VAL A 138 -3.82 -13.99 -24.54
C VAL A 138 -4.51 -13.13 -23.51
N ALA A 139 -5.84 -13.01 -23.60
CA ALA A 139 -6.66 -12.51 -22.51
C ALA A 139 -7.13 -13.70 -21.65
N LEU A 140 -6.57 -13.85 -20.45
CA LEU A 140 -7.18 -14.60 -19.34
C LEU A 140 -7.10 -13.69 -18.11
N SER A 141 -8.09 -13.52 -17.26
CA SER A 141 -9.44 -14.05 -17.15
C SER A 141 -10.17 -13.19 -16.11
N GLY A 142 -11.46 -12.93 -16.29
CA GLY A 142 -12.32 -12.45 -15.21
C GLY A 142 -12.26 -10.94 -14.97
N MET A 143 -13.19 -10.23 -15.58
CA MET A 143 -13.62 -8.92 -15.09
C MET A 143 -14.24 -9.14 -13.69
N GLN A 144 -13.43 -9.10 -12.62
CA GLN A 144 -13.95 -9.14 -11.25
C GLN A 144 -14.62 -7.80 -10.97
N SER A 145 -15.94 -7.74 -11.18
CA SER A 145 -16.73 -6.59 -10.76
C SER A 145 -16.80 -6.57 -9.23
N SER A 146 -16.00 -5.72 -8.60
CA SER A 146 -16.15 -5.43 -7.17
C SER A 146 -17.02 -4.17 -7.00
N LEU A 147 -17.98 -4.26 -6.08
CA LEU A 147 -18.75 -3.10 -5.63
C LEU A 147 -17.84 -2.28 -4.72
N GLY A 148 -17.31 -1.17 -5.22
CA GLY A 148 -16.57 -0.23 -4.39
C GLY A 148 -17.47 0.38 -3.30
N HIS A 149 -16.88 0.70 -2.14
CA HIS A 149 -17.51 1.21 -0.91
C HIS A 149 -18.37 2.50 -1.06
N ALA A 150 -18.48 3.07 -2.26
CA ALA A 150 -19.27 4.26 -2.60
C ALA A 150 -20.41 3.97 -3.61
N GLY A 151 -20.79 2.70 -3.83
CA GLY A 151 -21.83 2.32 -4.80
C GLY A 151 -21.41 2.49 -6.27
N ARG A 152 -20.10 2.52 -6.55
CA ARG A 152 -19.54 2.65 -7.90
C ARG A 152 -19.06 1.29 -8.37
N THR A 153 -19.51 0.85 -9.55
CA THR A 153 -19.04 -0.39 -10.19
C THR A 153 -17.71 -0.13 -10.88
N THR A 154 -16.68 -0.87 -10.50
CA THR A 154 -15.36 -0.86 -11.12
C THR A 154 -14.98 -2.26 -11.59
N ALA A 155 -14.07 -2.34 -12.54
CA ALA A 155 -13.52 -3.59 -13.08
C ALA A 155 -12.05 -3.38 -13.43
N GLU A 156 -11.26 -4.44 -13.37
CA GLU A 156 -9.84 -4.42 -13.70
C GLU A 156 -9.56 -5.39 -14.86
N VAL A 157 -8.73 -4.97 -15.82
CA VAL A 157 -8.32 -5.75 -16.99
C VAL A 157 -6.79 -5.79 -17.00
N LEU A 158 -6.22 -7.00 -17.00
CA LEU A 158 -4.78 -7.24 -17.10
C LEU A 158 -4.41 -7.58 -18.54
N LEU A 159 -3.35 -6.97 -19.07
CA LEU A 159 -2.85 -7.17 -20.43
C LEU A 159 -1.45 -7.80 -20.41
N TYR A 160 -1.22 -8.82 -21.24
CA TYR A 160 0.07 -9.50 -21.44
C TYR A 160 0.20 -10.11 -22.84
N ASN A 161 1.44 -10.31 -23.28
CA ASN A 161 1.77 -11.10 -24.47
C ASN A 161 1.64 -12.60 -24.16
N ARG A 162 1.33 -13.43 -25.15
CA ARG A 162 1.14 -14.87 -24.94
C ARG A 162 2.40 -15.52 -24.38
N GLY A 163 2.26 -16.17 -23.22
CA GLY A 163 3.37 -16.79 -22.50
C GLY A 163 4.18 -15.86 -21.60
N GLU A 164 3.83 -14.57 -21.54
CA GLU A 164 4.45 -13.56 -20.67
C GLU A 164 3.53 -13.18 -19.49
N LYS A 165 4.09 -12.49 -18.50
CA LYS A 165 3.34 -12.00 -17.33
C LYS A 165 2.61 -10.68 -17.66
N PRO A 166 1.51 -10.34 -16.93
CA PRO A 166 0.83 -9.05 -17.01
C PRO A 166 1.78 -7.86 -16.98
N SER A 167 1.73 -7.02 -18.02
CA SER A 167 2.59 -5.85 -18.19
C SER A 167 1.84 -4.52 -18.02
N VAL A 168 0.50 -4.55 -18.06
CA VAL A 168 -0.35 -3.36 -17.87
C VAL A 168 -1.65 -3.75 -17.14
N SER A 169 -2.02 -2.98 -16.11
CA SER A 169 -3.36 -3.02 -15.49
C SER A 169 -4.18 -1.82 -15.95
N VAL A 170 -5.43 -2.09 -16.37
CA VAL A 170 -6.40 -1.10 -16.79
C VAL A 170 -7.61 -1.16 -15.86
N THR A 171 -7.84 -0.08 -15.11
CA THR A 171 -9.04 0.08 -14.29
C THR A 171 -10.17 0.70 -15.11
N LEU A 172 -11.34 0.07 -15.12
CA LEU A 172 -12.58 0.55 -15.71
C LEU A 172 -13.57 0.95 -14.62
N ARG A 173 -14.33 2.02 -14.84
CA ARG A 173 -15.39 2.51 -13.96
C ARG A 173 -16.69 2.72 -14.73
N LYS A 174 -17.79 2.21 -14.20
CA LYS A 174 -19.12 2.41 -14.78
C LYS A 174 -19.65 3.81 -14.44
N GLN A 175 -19.95 4.61 -15.46
CA GLN A 175 -20.53 5.95 -15.36
C GLN A 175 -21.76 6.05 -16.27
N ARG A 176 -22.94 6.31 -15.69
CA ARG A 176 -24.20 6.52 -16.42
C ARG A 176 -24.52 5.40 -17.43
N GLY A 177 -24.30 4.15 -17.04
CA GLY A 177 -24.53 2.98 -17.89
C GLY A 177 -23.30 2.49 -18.64
N SER A 178 -22.33 3.34 -18.96
CA SER A 178 -21.17 2.96 -19.78
C SER A 178 -19.86 2.82 -18.99
N TRP A 179 -19.00 1.88 -19.40
CA TRP A 179 -17.66 1.70 -18.84
C TRP A 179 -16.66 2.72 -19.39
N ARG A 180 -15.81 3.27 -18.52
CA ARG A 180 -14.76 4.23 -18.88
C ARG A 180 -13.45 3.87 -18.20
N ILE A 181 -12.33 4.07 -18.89
CA ILE A 181 -11.00 3.91 -18.29
C ILE A 181 -10.86 4.96 -17.18
N ALA A 182 -10.58 4.45 -15.98
CA ALA A 182 -10.35 5.23 -14.76
C ALA A 182 -8.86 5.30 -14.41
N GLY A 183 -8.04 4.36 -14.90
CA GLY A 183 -6.60 4.35 -14.72
C GLY A 183 -5.92 3.33 -15.63
N ILE A 184 -4.70 3.64 -16.06
CA ILE A 184 -3.78 2.72 -16.74
C ILE A 184 -2.48 2.77 -15.98
N VAL A 185 -2.07 1.63 -15.46
CA VAL A 185 -0.85 1.48 -14.68
C VAL A 185 0.02 0.48 -15.43
N PRO A 186 1.19 0.88 -15.96
CA PRO A 186 2.21 -0.08 -16.35
C PRO A 186 2.49 -0.95 -15.13
N ILE A 187 2.39 -2.26 -15.29
CA ILE A 187 2.87 -3.18 -14.27
C ILE A 187 4.37 -3.21 -14.47
N GLU A 188 5.05 -2.19 -13.92
CA GLU A 188 6.48 -2.27 -13.66
C GLU A 188 6.69 -3.57 -12.88
N ASN A 189 7.43 -4.50 -13.49
CA ASN A 189 7.74 -5.86 -13.06
C ASN A 189 6.82 -6.38 -11.93
N PRO A 190 5.92 -7.36 -12.17
CA PRO A 190 5.05 -7.92 -11.12
C PRO A 190 5.77 -8.29 -9.81
N ALA A 191 7.10 -8.52 -9.84
CA ALA A 191 7.94 -8.67 -8.66
C ALA A 191 8.24 -7.35 -7.92
N GLU A 192 8.48 -6.24 -8.60
CA GLU A 192 8.65 -4.90 -8.02
C GLU A 192 7.34 -4.40 -7.39
N GLN A 193 6.20 -4.61 -8.05
CA GLN A 193 4.90 -4.25 -7.47
C GLN A 193 4.58 -5.09 -6.21
N CYS A 194 4.97 -6.37 -6.20
CA CYS A 194 4.88 -7.21 -5.00
C CYS A 194 5.70 -6.60 -3.84
N MET A 195 6.94 -6.17 -4.10
CA MET A 195 7.78 -5.53 -3.09
C MET A 195 7.15 -4.24 -2.54
N SER A 196 6.56 -3.42 -3.42
CA SER A 196 5.84 -2.19 -3.03
C SER A 196 4.60 -2.49 -2.18
N ASN A 197 3.81 -3.49 -2.57
CA ASN A 197 2.66 -3.97 -1.81
C ASN A 197 3.09 -4.45 -0.42
N LEU A 198 4.09 -5.32 -0.36
CA LEU A 198 4.64 -5.83 0.90
C LEU A 198 5.17 -4.71 1.81
N LYS A 199 5.79 -3.67 1.23
CA LYS A 199 6.25 -2.48 1.96
C LYS A 199 5.09 -1.70 2.57
N GLN A 200 3.99 -1.53 1.84
CA GLN A 200 2.77 -0.87 2.35
C GLN A 200 2.14 -1.67 3.49
N VAL A 201 2.07 -3.00 3.36
CA VAL A 201 1.57 -3.89 4.43
C VAL A 201 2.45 -3.80 5.67
N ALA A 202 3.78 -3.88 5.51
CA ALA A 202 4.73 -3.77 6.60
C ALA A 202 4.64 -2.41 7.31
N MET A 203 4.53 -1.31 6.56
CA MET A 203 4.31 0.01 7.14
C MET A 203 2.96 0.12 7.86
N GLY A 204 1.93 -0.56 7.34
CA GLY A 204 0.64 -0.75 8.03
C GLY A 204 0.80 -1.38 9.41
N ILE A 205 1.63 -2.41 9.54
CA ILE A 205 1.94 -3.04 10.82
C ILE A 205 2.77 -2.12 11.71
N VAL A 206 3.74 -1.37 11.17
CA VAL A 206 4.54 -0.41 11.96
C VAL A 206 3.67 0.72 12.50
N MET A 207 2.76 1.27 11.70
CA MET A 207 1.79 2.27 12.17
C MET A 207 0.83 1.69 13.21
N TYR A 208 0.32 0.46 13.00
CA TYR A 208 -0.43 -0.27 14.03
C TYR A 208 0.40 -0.37 15.31
N SER A 209 1.67 -0.74 15.22
CA SER A 209 2.52 -0.92 16.40
C SER A 209 2.64 0.36 17.22
N GLN A 210 2.79 1.51 16.57
CA GLN A 210 2.86 2.81 17.24
C GLN A 210 1.59 3.16 18.02
N ASP A 211 0.42 2.76 17.52
CA ASP A 211 -0.87 3.01 18.17
C ASP A 211 -1.21 1.95 19.25
N TYR A 212 -0.52 0.80 19.25
CA TYR A 212 -0.83 -0.36 20.09
C TYR A 212 0.41 -0.82 20.89
N ASP A 213 0.87 0.03 21.81
CA ASP A 213 1.93 -0.25 22.81
C ASP A 213 3.27 -0.75 22.23
N GLU A 214 3.62 -0.31 21.03
CA GLU A 214 4.79 -0.78 20.29
C GLU A 214 4.76 -2.30 20.05
N ARG A 215 3.58 -2.93 20.00
CA ARG A 215 3.45 -4.36 19.72
C ARG A 215 3.24 -4.60 18.24
N ILE A 216 3.93 -5.60 17.71
CA ILE A 216 3.57 -6.14 16.40
C ILE A 216 2.15 -6.69 16.50
N VAL A 217 1.35 -6.48 15.45
CA VAL A 217 -0.02 -6.99 15.35
C VAL A 217 -0.09 -8.46 15.78
N CYS A 218 -1.11 -8.84 16.54
CA CYS A 218 -1.29 -10.23 16.94
C CYS A 218 -2.07 -11.01 15.87
N PHE A 219 -1.64 -12.23 15.59
CA PHE A 219 -2.29 -13.11 14.61
C PHE A 219 -3.75 -13.40 14.98
N ASP A 220 -4.05 -13.47 16.29
CA ASP A 220 -5.36 -13.78 16.88
C ASP A 220 -6.21 -12.54 17.20
N SER A 221 -5.76 -11.35 16.75
CA SER A 221 -6.55 -10.12 16.85
C SER A 221 -7.97 -10.32 16.30
N SER A 222 -8.95 -9.55 16.79
CA SER A 222 -10.38 -9.73 16.44
C SER A 222 -10.66 -9.61 14.93
N GLY A 223 -10.66 -10.75 14.23
CA GLY A 223 -10.78 -10.85 12.76
C GLY A 223 -9.44 -11.02 12.00
N GLY A 224 -8.35 -11.12 12.75
CA GLY A 224 -6.98 -11.43 12.33
C GLY A 224 -6.15 -10.23 11.88
N TRP A 225 -4.86 -10.48 11.68
CA TRP A 225 -3.85 -9.45 11.44
C TRP A 225 -4.15 -8.57 10.21
N THR A 226 -4.69 -9.13 9.13
CA THR A 226 -4.99 -8.35 7.91
C THR A 226 -6.09 -7.32 8.17
N LYS A 227 -7.12 -7.71 8.94
CA LYS A 227 -8.20 -6.82 9.34
C LYS A 227 -7.72 -5.75 10.33
N ALA A 228 -6.82 -6.13 11.25
CA ALA A 228 -6.29 -5.22 12.25
C ALA A 228 -5.48 -4.07 11.63
N ILE A 229 -4.78 -4.30 10.52
CA ILE A 229 -4.00 -3.26 9.82
C ILE A 229 -4.79 -2.47 8.78
N TYR A 230 -5.99 -2.91 8.40
CA TYR A 230 -6.82 -2.23 7.41
C TYR A 230 -7.05 -0.73 7.68
N PRO A 231 -7.20 -0.25 8.94
CA PRO A 231 -7.28 1.18 9.22
C PRO A 231 -6.08 2.00 8.73
N TYR A 232 -4.91 1.39 8.54
CA TYR A 232 -3.68 2.04 8.12
C TYR A 232 -3.41 1.85 6.62
N THR A 233 -3.78 0.70 6.06
CA THR A 233 -3.53 0.38 4.65
C THR A 233 -4.65 0.88 3.74
N LYS A 234 -5.90 0.91 4.22
CA LYS A 234 -7.12 1.30 3.49
C LYS A 234 -7.35 0.54 2.16
N SER A 235 -6.67 -0.58 1.97
CA SER A 235 -6.75 -1.39 0.76
C SER A 235 -6.40 -2.84 1.08
N ASP A 236 -7.25 -3.77 0.66
CA ASP A 236 -6.95 -5.21 0.70
C ASP A 236 -6.23 -5.67 -0.58
N GLN A 237 -6.24 -4.86 -1.65
CA GLN A 237 -5.55 -5.20 -2.91
C GLN A 237 -4.04 -5.34 -2.72
N ILE A 238 -3.47 -4.62 -1.74
CA ILE A 238 -2.05 -4.72 -1.42
C ILE A 238 -1.69 -6.03 -0.71
N LEU A 239 -2.66 -6.85 -0.30
CA LEU A 239 -2.42 -8.19 0.25
C LEU A 239 -2.23 -9.24 -0.86
N LEU A 240 -2.56 -8.89 -2.10
CA LEU A 240 -2.37 -9.76 -3.25
C LEU A 240 -0.98 -9.55 -3.84
N CYS A 241 -0.36 -10.66 -4.24
CA CYS A 241 0.91 -10.65 -4.96
C CYS A 241 0.63 -10.68 -6.47
N PRO A 242 1.00 -9.64 -7.25
CA PRO A 242 0.80 -9.63 -8.70
C PRO A 242 1.57 -10.74 -9.44
N SER A 243 2.58 -11.34 -8.81
CA SER A 243 3.33 -12.48 -9.36
C SER A 243 2.70 -13.85 -9.03
N ALA A 244 1.60 -13.89 -8.27
CA ALA A 244 0.80 -15.08 -8.00
C ALA A 244 -0.69 -14.78 -8.25
N PRO A 245 -1.09 -14.55 -9.51
CA PRO A 245 -2.47 -14.22 -9.87
C PRO A 245 -3.49 -15.31 -9.50
N GLU A 246 -3.04 -16.54 -9.25
CA GLU A 246 -3.84 -17.64 -8.72
C GLU A 246 -4.25 -17.46 -7.24
N MET A 247 -3.60 -16.55 -6.50
CA MET A 247 -3.96 -16.23 -5.13
C MET A 247 -4.95 -15.06 -5.09
N ASP A 248 -6.17 -15.34 -4.67
CA ASP A 248 -7.28 -14.38 -4.61
C ASP A 248 -7.57 -13.84 -3.20
N VAL A 249 -6.84 -14.31 -2.17
CA VAL A 249 -7.06 -13.92 -0.77
C VAL A 249 -5.89 -13.14 -0.17
N CYS A 250 -4.71 -13.75 -0.08
CA CYS A 250 -3.51 -13.13 0.46
C CYS A 250 -2.27 -13.84 -0.06
N GLY A 251 -1.31 -13.09 -0.59
CA GLY A 251 -0.03 -13.63 -1.04
C GLY A 251 1.06 -13.64 0.05
N TYR A 252 0.86 -12.91 1.14
CA TYR A 252 1.86 -12.73 2.18
C TYR A 252 1.54 -13.53 3.43
N VAL A 253 2.60 -13.93 4.13
CA VAL A 253 2.51 -14.72 5.35
C VAL A 253 3.19 -13.96 6.48
N MET A 254 2.46 -13.79 7.58
CA MET A 254 2.95 -13.13 8.77
C MET A 254 3.83 -14.08 9.60
N ASN A 255 4.89 -13.53 10.17
CA ASN A 255 5.73 -14.25 11.10
C ASN A 255 5.06 -14.43 12.47
N LEU A 256 4.70 -15.67 12.81
CA LEU A 256 4.11 -16.00 14.11
C LEU A 256 5.07 -15.80 15.29
N ASN A 257 6.39 -15.82 15.07
CA ASN A 257 7.36 -15.67 16.15
C ASN A 257 7.43 -14.24 16.71
N VAL A 258 7.01 -13.24 15.94
CA VAL A 258 6.96 -11.83 16.37
C VAL A 258 5.54 -11.33 16.62
N SER A 259 4.52 -12.16 16.40
CA SER A 259 3.12 -11.82 16.66
C SER A 259 2.90 -11.39 18.11
N GLY A 260 2.40 -10.18 18.34
CA GLY A 260 2.14 -9.63 19.68
C GLY A 260 3.40 -9.26 20.49
N VAL A 261 4.60 -9.53 19.95
CA VAL A 261 5.87 -9.17 20.57
C VAL A 261 6.06 -7.66 20.48
N ARG A 262 6.57 -7.05 21.55
CA ARG A 262 6.92 -5.63 21.54
C ARG A 262 8.13 -5.42 20.62
N GLN A 263 8.05 -4.47 19.71
CA GLN A 263 9.10 -4.20 18.73
C GLN A 263 10.46 -3.95 19.39
N GLY A 264 10.48 -3.28 20.54
CA GLY A 264 11.70 -3.06 21.34
C GLY A 264 12.29 -4.30 22.01
N ASP A 265 11.53 -5.41 22.09
CA ASP A 265 12.03 -6.69 22.64
C ASP A 265 12.64 -7.58 21.55
N ILE A 266 12.58 -7.17 20.28
CA ILE A 266 13.17 -7.89 19.15
C ILE A 266 14.64 -7.47 19.03
N ALA A 267 15.55 -8.44 19.19
CA ALA A 267 17.00 -8.18 19.27
C ALA A 267 17.58 -7.48 18.04
N ASP A 268 17.11 -7.91 16.87
CA ASP A 268 17.56 -7.41 15.58
C ASP A 268 16.34 -7.02 14.75
N ILE A 269 15.85 -5.81 14.95
CA ILE A 269 14.64 -5.32 14.26
C ILE A 269 14.82 -5.22 12.74
N ALA A 270 16.07 -5.08 12.27
CA ALA A 270 16.39 -4.98 10.85
C ALA A 270 16.65 -6.37 10.23
N GLY A 271 17.10 -7.35 11.01
CA GLY A 271 17.34 -8.72 10.54
C GLY A 271 16.17 -9.69 10.75
N THR A 272 15.22 -9.38 11.63
CA THR A 272 14.07 -10.25 11.93
C THR A 272 12.94 -10.02 10.93
N ALA A 273 12.54 -11.08 10.22
CA ALA A 273 11.44 -11.07 9.28
C ALA A 273 10.10 -10.81 10.00
N LEU A 274 9.30 -9.93 9.42
CA LEU A 274 7.94 -9.60 9.83
C LEU A 274 6.90 -10.31 8.96
N LEU A 275 7.10 -10.23 7.65
CA LEU A 275 6.25 -10.82 6.61
C LEU A 275 7.13 -11.36 5.49
N TRP A 276 6.64 -12.34 4.75
CA TRP A 276 7.30 -12.79 3.53
C TRP A 276 6.28 -13.25 2.49
N ASP A 277 6.74 -13.38 1.25
CA ASP A 277 5.99 -14.07 0.20
C ASP A 277 5.76 -15.53 0.58
N GLY A 278 4.53 -15.93 0.85
CA GLY A 278 4.19 -17.28 1.28
C GLY A 278 3.29 -18.04 0.33
N THR A 279 3.10 -19.35 0.58
CA THR A 279 2.30 -20.22 -0.30
C THR A 279 0.84 -20.34 0.14
N LEU A 280 0.50 -19.83 1.33
CA LEU A 280 -0.84 -19.88 1.90
C LEU A 280 -1.78 -18.85 1.25
N ASN A 281 -2.69 -19.30 0.38
CA ASN A 281 -3.82 -18.49 -0.09
C ASN A 281 -4.96 -18.48 0.94
N ALA A 282 -4.75 -17.80 2.07
CA ALA A 282 -5.71 -17.75 3.18
C ALA A 282 -5.79 -16.36 3.82
N VAL A 283 -6.98 -15.99 4.29
CA VAL A 283 -7.15 -14.77 5.10
C VAL A 283 -6.32 -14.96 6.36
N ASN A 284 -5.44 -14.00 6.66
CA ASN A 284 -4.51 -14.07 7.80
C ASN A 284 -3.46 -15.19 7.70
N GLY A 285 -2.96 -15.50 6.50
CA GLY A 285 -1.83 -16.41 6.33
C GLY A 285 -0.68 -16.07 7.29
N ALA A 286 -0.24 -17.06 8.05
CA ALA A 286 0.81 -16.91 9.06
C ALA A 286 1.55 -18.24 9.27
N SER A 287 2.84 -18.17 9.53
CA SER A 287 3.67 -19.34 9.81
C SER A 287 4.82 -18.97 10.74
N LYS A 288 5.38 -19.98 11.44
CA LYS A 288 6.54 -19.78 12.33
C LYS A 288 7.82 -19.53 11.52
N CYS A 289 8.00 -20.26 10.42
CA CYS A 289 9.15 -20.10 9.54
C CYS A 289 8.99 -20.98 8.29
N GLY A 290 9.58 -20.58 7.16
CA GLY A 290 9.86 -21.48 6.03
C GLY A 290 8.75 -21.66 5.00
N ASP A 291 7.54 -21.12 5.22
CA ASP A 291 6.49 -21.09 4.21
C ASP A 291 6.75 -20.00 3.15
N VAL A 292 7.76 -20.19 2.34
CA VAL A 292 8.26 -19.20 1.39
C VAL A 292 7.90 -19.57 -0.04
N ALA A 293 7.25 -18.65 -0.76
CA ALA A 293 6.94 -18.76 -2.17
C ALA A 293 7.99 -18.04 -3.04
N ARG A 294 8.78 -18.81 -3.79
CA ARG A 294 9.86 -18.29 -4.67
C ARG A 294 9.34 -17.87 -6.05
N ARG A 295 8.44 -16.90 -6.08
CA ARG A 295 7.74 -16.46 -7.31
C ARG A 295 8.37 -15.22 -7.99
N HIS A 296 9.50 -14.74 -7.47
CA HIS A 296 10.19 -13.53 -7.93
C HIS A 296 11.60 -13.86 -8.43
N GLU A 297 11.73 -14.29 -9.68
CA GLU A 297 13.03 -14.61 -10.32
C GLU A 297 13.85 -15.64 -9.54
N GLY A 298 13.17 -16.66 -9.00
CA GLY A 298 13.76 -17.69 -8.15
C GLY A 298 13.99 -17.28 -6.69
N GLY A 299 13.72 -16.02 -6.34
CA GLY A 299 13.73 -15.49 -4.98
C GLY A 299 12.34 -15.09 -4.48
N PHE A 300 12.34 -14.37 -3.36
CA PHE A 300 11.15 -13.95 -2.63
C PHE A 300 11.40 -12.65 -1.86
N ASN A 301 10.35 -11.87 -1.62
CA ASN A 301 10.41 -10.65 -0.83
C ASN A 301 10.14 -10.96 0.64
N VAL A 302 10.86 -10.23 1.50
CA VAL A 302 10.74 -10.28 2.96
C VAL A 302 10.65 -8.87 3.48
N ALA A 303 9.63 -8.58 4.28
CA ALA A 303 9.58 -7.40 5.11
C ALA A 303 10.20 -7.71 6.48
N PHE A 304 10.93 -6.76 7.04
CA PHE A 304 11.55 -6.85 8.36
C PHE A 304 10.77 -6.03 9.40
N THR A 305 11.04 -6.27 10.67
CA THR A 305 10.27 -5.69 11.78
C THR A 305 10.44 -4.17 11.95
N ASP A 306 11.44 -3.56 11.32
CA ASP A 306 11.56 -2.09 11.18
C ASP A 306 10.76 -1.52 9.98
N GLY A 307 10.10 -2.39 9.22
CA GLY A 307 9.27 -2.07 8.07
C GLY A 307 10.01 -1.98 6.74
N HIS A 308 11.33 -2.20 6.64
CA HIS A 308 11.98 -2.29 5.33
C HIS A 308 11.71 -3.63 4.63
N VAL A 309 11.89 -3.66 3.31
CA VAL A 309 11.66 -4.86 2.49
C VAL A 309 12.91 -5.16 1.67
N LYS A 310 13.25 -6.43 1.56
CA LYS A 310 14.39 -6.91 0.77
C LYS A 310 13.97 -8.12 -0.05
N TRP A 311 14.47 -8.20 -1.28
CA TRP A 311 14.44 -9.43 -2.06
C TRP A 311 15.57 -10.37 -1.60
N LEU A 312 15.24 -11.63 -1.35
CA LEU A 312 16.18 -12.68 -1.02
C LEU A 312 16.19 -13.74 -2.14
N SER A 313 17.39 -14.17 -2.51
CA SER A 313 17.59 -15.23 -3.50
C SER A 313 17.09 -16.60 -3.01
N SER A 314 17.09 -17.60 -3.90
CA SER A 314 16.56 -18.96 -3.65
C SER A 314 17.08 -19.67 -2.38
N THR A 315 18.26 -19.28 -1.89
CA THR A 315 18.80 -19.71 -0.59
C THR A 315 18.32 -18.79 0.52
N ASN A 316 17.82 -19.34 1.64
CA ASN A 316 17.37 -18.62 2.84
C ASN A 316 18.49 -17.82 3.57
N ALA A 317 19.59 -17.49 2.91
CA ALA A 317 20.68 -16.70 3.47
C ALA A 317 20.17 -15.30 3.85
N GLY A 318 20.10 -15.02 5.17
CA GLY A 318 19.57 -13.77 5.72
C GLY A 318 18.07 -13.79 6.06
N PHE A 319 17.39 -14.93 5.91
CA PHE A 319 16.01 -15.14 6.35
C PHE A 319 16.02 -15.58 7.82
N ASP A 320 16.08 -14.64 8.76
CA ASP A 320 15.84 -14.90 10.17
C ASP A 320 14.36 -14.65 10.51
N CYS A 321 13.63 -15.72 10.81
CA CYS A 321 12.25 -15.65 11.25
C CYS A 321 12.12 -15.43 12.77
N GLY A 322 13.17 -15.03 13.47
CA GLY A 322 13.19 -14.88 14.93
C GLY A 322 13.29 -16.22 15.66
N ASN A 323 13.79 -17.26 14.98
CA ASN A 323 14.14 -18.53 15.65
C ASN A 323 15.38 -18.38 16.52
N THR A 324 16.21 -17.37 16.22
CA THR A 324 17.18 -16.82 17.17
C THR A 324 16.41 -16.01 18.19
N PRO A 325 16.29 -16.51 19.42
CA PRO A 325 15.45 -15.85 20.39
C PRO A 325 16.01 -14.49 20.75
N PRO A 326 15.16 -13.49 21.04
CA PRO A 326 15.64 -12.28 21.66
C PRO A 326 16.46 -12.65 22.90
N PRO A 327 17.61 -11.97 23.15
CA PRO A 327 18.33 -12.18 24.40
C PRO A 327 17.28 -12.00 25.50
N PRO A 328 17.22 -12.92 26.49
CA PRO A 328 16.29 -12.75 27.59
C PRO A 328 16.44 -11.32 28.10
N PRO A 329 15.34 -10.58 28.36
CA PRO A 329 15.44 -9.24 28.91
C PRO A 329 16.40 -9.34 30.08
N SER A 330 17.54 -8.64 30.00
CA SER A 330 18.68 -8.90 30.86
C SER A 330 18.19 -8.92 32.31
N THR A 331 18.08 -10.11 32.88
CA THR A 331 18.05 -10.25 34.33
C THR A 331 19.36 -9.59 34.78
N PRO A 332 19.31 -8.65 35.73
CA PRO A 332 20.54 -8.21 36.39
C PRO A 332 21.30 -9.49 36.76
N GLU A 333 22.56 -9.59 36.33
CA GLU A 333 23.36 -10.83 36.31
C GLU A 333 22.92 -11.86 37.38
N GLY A 334 22.28 -12.94 36.95
CA GLY A 334 21.94 -14.09 37.80
C GLY A 334 20.72 -13.96 38.72
N GLY A 335 19.90 -12.92 38.60
CA GLY A 335 18.78 -12.66 39.53
C GLY A 335 17.38 -13.09 39.09
N TYR A 336 16.45 -13.02 40.04
CA TYR A 336 15.00 -13.07 39.80
C TYR A 336 14.48 -11.76 39.20
N LEU A 337 13.45 -11.84 38.33
CA LEU A 337 12.74 -10.71 37.73
C LEU A 337 12.08 -9.81 38.79
N CYS A 338 11.58 -10.44 39.86
CA CYS A 338 10.96 -9.80 41.00
C CYS A 338 11.61 -10.27 42.31
N GLN A 339 12.75 -9.69 42.66
CA GLN A 339 13.47 -10.05 43.90
C GLN A 339 12.57 -9.97 45.14
N GLU A 340 11.71 -8.95 45.21
CA GLU A 340 10.84 -8.67 46.36
C GLU A 340 9.59 -9.56 46.45
N CYS A 341 9.18 -10.23 45.37
CA CYS A 341 7.90 -10.95 45.28
C CYS A 341 7.73 -12.08 46.29
N SER A 342 8.83 -12.65 46.82
CA SER A 342 8.79 -13.68 47.86
C SER A 342 9.24 -13.16 49.23
N ASN A 343 9.64 -11.89 49.34
CA ASN A 343 10.28 -11.34 50.54
C ASN A 343 9.41 -10.30 51.28
N ARG A 344 8.62 -9.52 50.55
CA ARG A 344 7.69 -8.53 51.14
C ARG A 344 6.42 -8.38 50.32
N GLU A 345 5.43 -7.70 50.89
CA GLU A 345 4.23 -7.33 50.14
C GLU A 345 4.55 -6.25 49.10
N LEU A 346 3.99 -6.44 47.91
CA LEU A 346 4.11 -5.50 46.80
C LEU A 346 3.11 -4.36 46.97
N THR A 347 3.50 -3.18 46.50
CA THR A 347 2.65 -1.99 46.43
C THR A 347 2.47 -1.55 44.97
N THR A 348 1.53 -0.64 44.71
CA THR A 348 1.32 -0.10 43.36
C THR A 348 2.58 0.55 42.79
N SER A 349 3.43 1.15 43.63
CA SER A 349 4.70 1.74 43.17
C SER A 349 5.67 0.67 42.66
N ASP A 350 5.64 -0.55 43.22
CA ASP A 350 6.47 -1.67 42.73
C ASP A 350 6.03 -2.13 41.34
N LEU A 351 4.79 -1.85 40.94
CA LEU A 351 4.22 -2.22 39.63
C LEU A 351 4.19 -1.04 38.65
N GLN A 352 4.60 0.15 39.09
CA GLN A 352 4.59 1.36 38.28
C GLN A 352 5.64 1.27 37.17
N GLY A 353 5.25 1.64 35.94
CA GLY A 353 6.13 1.59 34.76
C GLY A 353 6.42 0.19 34.22
N LYS A 354 5.84 -0.86 34.80
CA LYS A 354 5.91 -2.23 34.26
C LYS A 354 4.75 -2.47 33.31
N ASP A 355 5.02 -3.06 32.14
CA ASP A 355 3.99 -3.38 31.16
C ASP A 355 3.27 -4.70 31.51
N CYS A 356 2.16 -4.99 30.82
CA CYS A 356 1.38 -6.21 31.01
C CYS A 356 2.23 -7.48 30.91
N HIS A 357 3.20 -7.51 29.98
CA HIS A 357 4.08 -8.67 29.81
C HIS A 357 4.99 -8.87 31.03
N ARG A 358 5.63 -7.79 31.52
CA ARG A 358 6.46 -7.85 32.72
C ARG A 358 5.65 -8.26 33.95
N LEU A 359 4.42 -7.77 34.11
CA LEU A 359 3.51 -8.18 35.18
C LEU A 359 3.18 -9.67 35.08
N ARG A 360 2.85 -10.16 33.88
CA ARG A 360 2.58 -11.59 33.62
C ARG A 360 3.77 -12.47 34.01
N LEU A 361 4.98 -12.07 33.63
CA LEU A 361 6.19 -12.79 33.98
C LEU A 361 6.48 -12.73 35.49
N MET A 362 6.33 -11.58 36.14
CA MET A 362 6.52 -11.44 37.59
C MET A 362 5.52 -12.29 38.38
N ARG A 363 4.24 -12.27 37.99
CA ARG A 363 3.20 -13.12 38.58
C ARG A 363 3.58 -14.59 38.48
N ASN A 364 3.96 -15.03 37.28
CA ASN A 364 4.27 -16.44 37.02
C ASN A 364 5.63 -16.89 37.59
N GLU A 365 6.57 -15.97 37.82
CA GLU A 365 7.89 -16.27 38.39
C GLU A 365 7.76 -16.89 39.79
N MET A 366 6.85 -16.41 40.63
CA MET A 366 6.62 -16.99 41.96
C MET A 366 6.26 -18.48 41.87
N TYR A 367 5.47 -18.87 40.87
CA TYR A 367 5.15 -20.28 40.63
C TYR A 367 6.32 -21.05 40.01
N ALA A 368 7.07 -20.41 39.10
CA ALA A 368 8.23 -20.99 38.46
C ALA A 368 9.32 -21.36 39.47
N ARG A 369 9.55 -20.53 40.50
CA ARG A 369 10.51 -20.82 41.59
C ARG A 369 10.25 -22.14 42.30
N HIS A 370 8.99 -22.60 42.31
CA HIS A 370 8.56 -23.86 42.91
C HIS A 370 8.45 -25.02 41.91
N GLY A 371 8.85 -24.81 40.66
CA GLY A 371 8.92 -25.81 39.60
C GLY A 371 7.66 -25.99 38.76
N ARG A 372 6.73 -25.01 38.75
CA ARG A 372 5.48 -25.12 37.98
C ARG A 372 5.73 -25.30 36.48
N PRO A 373 5.25 -26.38 35.84
CA PRO A 373 5.19 -26.45 34.38
C PRO A 373 4.07 -25.55 33.85
N PHE A 374 4.33 -24.87 32.74
CA PHE A 374 3.41 -23.94 32.10
C PHE A 374 2.81 -24.56 30.83
N ARG A 375 1.47 -24.51 30.71
CA ARG A 375 0.77 -24.89 29.48
C ARG A 375 0.89 -23.82 28.39
N ASP A 376 1.02 -22.58 28.82
CA ASP A 376 1.31 -21.46 27.94
C ASP A 376 2.73 -21.62 27.37
N PRO A 377 2.88 -21.72 26.03
CA PRO A 377 4.17 -22.02 25.41
C PRO A 377 5.18 -20.88 25.55
N ASP A 378 4.74 -19.64 25.73
CA ASP A 378 5.62 -18.47 25.86
C ASP A 378 6.15 -18.36 27.29
N LEU A 379 5.29 -18.57 28.30
CA LEU A 379 5.73 -18.70 29.69
C LEU A 379 6.69 -19.89 29.85
N GLN A 380 6.36 -21.04 29.27
CA GLN A 380 7.23 -22.22 29.36
C GLN A 380 8.60 -21.95 28.75
N ARG A 381 8.64 -21.38 27.54
CA ARG A 381 9.89 -21.04 26.84
C ARG A 381 10.71 -20.00 27.60
N TYR A 382 10.06 -19.02 28.23
CA TYR A 382 10.73 -18.01 29.03
C TYR A 382 11.41 -18.62 30.27
N PHE A 383 10.69 -19.44 31.04
CA PHE A 383 11.22 -20.01 32.28
C PHE A 383 12.26 -21.10 32.03
N ASP A 384 12.14 -21.91 30.96
CA ASP A 384 13.16 -22.91 30.59
C ASP A 384 14.57 -22.33 30.37
N ARG A 385 14.67 -21.02 30.10
CA ARG A 385 15.94 -20.31 29.90
C ARG A 385 16.56 -19.80 31.20
N GLN A 386 15.80 -19.80 32.28
CA GLN A 386 16.30 -19.35 33.57
C GLN A 386 17.12 -20.47 34.18
N SER A 387 18.38 -20.21 34.50
CA SER A 387 19.29 -21.21 35.07
C SER A 387 18.78 -21.82 36.37
N TRP A 388 17.94 -21.09 37.12
CA TRP A 388 17.34 -21.50 38.38
C TRP A 388 16.02 -22.28 38.23
N TYR A 389 15.42 -22.33 37.04
CA TYR A 389 14.12 -22.97 36.84
C TYR A 389 14.28 -24.43 36.43
N HIS A 390 13.62 -25.31 37.19
CA HIS A 390 13.53 -26.74 36.88
C HIS A 390 12.08 -27.18 36.96
N ARG A 391 11.59 -27.83 35.90
CA ARG A 391 10.22 -28.35 35.84
C ARG A 391 10.06 -29.49 36.85
N ASP A 392 9.04 -29.40 37.69
CA ASP A 392 8.64 -30.49 38.58
C ASP A 392 7.27 -31.03 38.15
N GLY A 393 7.25 -32.28 37.69
CA GLY A 393 6.02 -32.96 37.29
C GLY A 393 5.02 -33.17 38.44
N ASN A 394 5.48 -33.10 39.70
CA ASN A 394 4.67 -33.22 40.91
C ASN A 394 4.37 -31.86 41.56
N TYR A 395 4.49 -30.78 40.79
CA TYR A 395 4.19 -29.43 41.25
C TYR A 395 2.74 -29.29 41.75
N SER A 396 2.55 -28.48 42.80
CA SER A 396 1.24 -28.09 43.33
C SER A 396 1.30 -26.66 43.88
N ASP A 397 0.23 -25.88 43.67
CA ASP A 397 0.09 -24.50 44.19
C ASP A 397 0.10 -24.43 45.74
N SER A 398 0.01 -25.58 46.41
CA SER A 398 0.24 -25.67 47.86
C SER A 398 1.66 -25.30 48.28
N ARG A 399 2.64 -25.36 47.38
CA ARG A 399 4.05 -25.02 47.65
C ARG A 399 4.30 -23.52 47.78
N LEU A 400 3.42 -22.68 47.23
CA LEU A 400 3.55 -21.22 47.37
C LEU A 400 3.27 -20.78 48.80
N SER A 401 4.10 -19.87 49.28
CA SER A 401 3.87 -19.17 50.55
C SER A 401 2.58 -18.34 50.50
N ALA A 402 2.02 -18.04 51.67
CA ALA A 402 0.86 -17.15 51.76
C ALA A 402 1.16 -15.75 51.18
N LEU A 403 2.41 -15.29 51.29
CA LEU A 403 2.88 -14.03 50.74
C LEU A 403 2.88 -14.05 49.20
N GLU A 404 3.47 -15.08 48.59
CA GLU A 404 3.50 -15.23 47.13
C GLU A 404 2.10 -15.30 46.54
N LYS A 405 1.17 -15.99 47.22
CA LYS A 405 -0.24 -16.03 46.81
C LYS A 405 -0.88 -14.64 46.82
N ARG A 406 -0.62 -13.82 47.85
CA ARG A 406 -1.13 -12.45 47.92
C ARG A 406 -0.51 -11.57 46.84
N ASN A 407 0.80 -11.62 46.65
CA ASN A 407 1.50 -10.84 45.63
C ASN A 407 1.08 -11.25 44.21
N ALA A 408 0.90 -12.53 43.93
CA ALA A 408 0.41 -13.01 42.64
C ALA A 408 -1.02 -12.52 42.35
N ALA A 409 -1.89 -12.54 43.37
CA ALA A 409 -3.25 -12.01 43.26
C ALA A 409 -3.25 -10.48 43.06
N PHE A 410 -2.36 -9.76 43.76
CA PHE A 410 -2.21 -8.31 43.61
C PHE A 410 -1.76 -7.94 42.19
N ILE A 411 -0.72 -8.60 41.66
CA ILE A 411 -0.28 -8.39 40.27
C ILE A 411 -1.42 -8.72 39.30
N ARG A 412 -2.17 -9.80 39.54
CA ARG A 412 -3.33 -10.14 38.71
C ARG A 412 -4.41 -9.07 38.73
N SER A 413 -4.71 -8.49 39.88
CA SER A 413 -5.69 -7.39 39.95
C SER A 413 -5.24 -6.15 39.18
N GLU A 414 -3.93 -5.89 39.14
CA GLU A 414 -3.33 -4.81 38.37
C GLU A 414 -3.33 -5.12 36.86
N GLU A 415 -3.12 -6.39 36.47
CA GLU A 415 -3.29 -6.84 35.08
C GLU A 415 -4.74 -6.64 34.62
N THR A 416 -5.72 -7.06 35.42
CA THR A 416 -7.14 -6.85 35.10
C THR A 416 -7.50 -5.36 35.01
N SER A 417 -7.02 -4.52 35.94
CA SER A 417 -7.32 -3.08 35.94
C SER A 417 -6.76 -2.36 34.71
N ARG A 418 -5.65 -2.86 34.16
CA ARG A 418 -4.99 -2.35 32.95
C ARG A 418 -5.49 -3.00 31.65
N GLY A 419 -6.39 -3.99 31.72
CA GLY A 419 -6.90 -4.70 30.54
C GLY A 419 -5.91 -5.69 29.92
N CYS A 420 -5.00 -6.26 30.73
CA CYS A 420 -3.94 -7.17 30.31
C CYS A 420 -4.32 -8.67 30.25
N ASP A 421 -5.50 -9.05 30.75
CA ASP A 421 -5.90 -10.44 31.04
C ASP A 421 -6.39 -11.24 29.83
#